data_AF-A0A8H4JF84-F1
#
_entry.id   AF-A0A8H4JF84-F1
#
_cell.length_a   1.000
_cell.length_b   1.000
_cell.length_c   1.000
_cell.angle_alpha   90.00
_cell.angle_beta   90.00
_cell.angle_gamma   90.00
#
_symmetry.space_group_name_H-M   'P 1'
#
loop_
_entity.id
_entity.type
_entity.pdbx_description
1 polymer ?
#
loop_
_entity_poly.entity_id
_entity_poly.type
_entity_poly.pdbx_seq_one_letter_code
_entity_poly.pdbx_strand_id
1 'polypeptide(L)'
;MRTVVVIGVLRRVKCDEGRPACSRCNSTGRKCDGYEHNAPSPPSASSTISSPTSVISAYTSHPEARSFQFFIEKTLANFQTFFPDDLWNTRVLQVAQSTECIRHAIVALSYYHQQYLTHEQWRSLESVPALKHHNLAIGELLNPSPETLSQGHVLILSCLIFICIELLQGKTDSALGLFKYGCRMIQQFRKNKPGSRPCSDIEATFNLADACFKRIAVQLLMLMGDVDAGLWTSFHDTFTNTQPLTETPFTSFADAREALLEILVEQASPGLKGKPIYEVLAHAMKIERWGRSFDNLLSQYHTTHKELNDAEQRAIALLQLHRRYLEINVAKYKNGQGDPSFWDRFTPEFEEIVDFAATAAGLDKNYAQRNWSTESPSKAYFHVDLGFTSVLVSVIARCRDPFIRRRAIAVMLADRVQEGVFNGSQSARVGARVMELEEGRSGKEVKCSRDIPVSARVRSIRVHLLGPENKKAKIVYGFDQECWEEVKEMVE
;
A
#
# COMPACT_ATOMS: atom_id res chain seq x y z
N MET A 1 -2.28 -42.28 -54.63
CA MET A 1 -2.43 -40.88 -55.11
C MET A 1 -1.91 -39.96 -54.03
N ARG A 2 -0.78 -39.29 -54.23
CA ARG A 2 -0.25 -38.31 -53.27
C ARG A 2 -0.29 -36.91 -53.88
N THR A 3 -0.94 -36.05 -53.12
CA THR A 3 -1.46 -34.73 -53.41
C THR A 3 -0.35 -33.74 -53.78
N VAL A 4 -0.59 -32.96 -54.84
CA VAL A 4 0.24 -31.85 -55.28
C VAL A 4 -0.05 -30.65 -54.37
N VAL A 5 0.98 -30.13 -53.68
CA VAL A 5 0.93 -28.83 -53.00
C VAL A 5 1.83 -27.88 -53.78
N VAL A 6 1.24 -26.82 -54.32
CA VAL A 6 1.92 -25.72 -55.02
C VAL A 6 2.09 -24.58 -54.03
N ILE A 7 3.32 -24.30 -53.60
CA ILE A 7 3.67 -23.06 -52.90
C ILE A 7 4.88 -22.44 -53.61
N GLY A 8 4.70 -21.20 -54.08
CA GLY A 8 5.78 -20.27 -54.43
C GLY A 8 6.68 -20.65 -55.61
N VAL A 9 6.16 -20.61 -56.85
CA VAL A 9 6.97 -20.93 -58.04
C VAL A 9 7.03 -19.73 -59.00
N LEU A 10 8.11 -18.94 -58.95
CA LEU A 10 8.45 -17.98 -60.02
C LEU A 10 9.05 -18.67 -61.27
N ARG A 11 9.39 -19.98 -61.21
CA ARG A 11 9.82 -20.77 -62.39
C ARG A 11 9.39 -22.24 -62.33
N ARG A 12 8.68 -22.73 -63.34
CA ARG A 12 8.22 -24.13 -63.49
C ARG A 12 9.35 -25.12 -63.81
N VAL A 13 10.33 -25.27 -62.91
CA VAL A 13 11.45 -26.22 -63.04
C VAL A 13 11.67 -26.91 -61.69
N LYS A 14 11.94 -28.23 -61.68
CA LYS A 14 12.18 -29.01 -60.45
C LYS A 14 13.47 -28.55 -59.73
N CYS A 15 13.37 -28.35 -58.42
CA CYS A 15 14.47 -28.06 -57.49
C CYS A 15 15.02 -29.38 -56.93
N ASP A 16 16.34 -29.46 -56.72
CA ASP A 16 17.03 -30.61 -56.10
C ASP A 16 17.17 -30.49 -54.57
N GLU A 17 16.62 -29.42 -53.97
CA GLU A 17 16.53 -29.21 -52.50
C GLU A 17 17.87 -29.28 -51.72
N GLY A 18 19.01 -29.03 -52.39
CA GLY A 18 20.30 -28.85 -51.73
C GLY A 18 20.37 -27.57 -50.88
N ARG A 19 20.96 -27.65 -49.68
CA ARG A 19 21.21 -26.50 -48.77
C ARG A 19 22.70 -26.11 -48.78
N PRO A 20 23.05 -24.81 -48.68
CA PRO A 20 22.18 -23.63 -48.50
C PRO A 20 21.52 -23.12 -49.79
N ALA A 21 21.92 -23.63 -50.97
CA ALA A 21 21.32 -23.31 -52.27
C ALA A 21 21.30 -24.56 -53.15
N CYS A 22 20.27 -24.72 -53.97
CA CYS A 22 20.14 -25.86 -54.87
C CYS A 22 21.17 -25.80 -56.01
N SER A 23 21.55 -26.96 -56.55
CA SER A 23 22.65 -27.08 -57.53
C SER A 23 22.41 -26.23 -58.78
N ARG A 24 21.14 -26.10 -59.19
CA ARG A 24 20.75 -25.32 -60.40
C ARG A 24 20.79 -23.81 -60.19
N CYS A 25 20.50 -23.33 -58.98
CA CYS A 25 20.68 -21.92 -58.65
C CYS A 25 22.18 -21.59 -58.61
N ASN A 26 22.98 -22.48 -58.02
CA ASN A 26 24.43 -22.30 -57.89
C ASN A 26 25.13 -22.32 -59.26
N SER A 27 24.81 -23.29 -60.12
CA SER A 27 25.44 -23.42 -61.45
C SER A 27 25.13 -22.27 -62.40
N THR A 28 24.04 -21.54 -62.16
CA THR A 28 23.64 -20.39 -62.98
C THR A 28 23.93 -19.04 -62.32
N GLY A 29 24.59 -19.03 -61.16
CA GLY A 29 24.97 -17.82 -60.43
C GLY A 29 23.79 -17.02 -59.87
N ARG A 30 22.63 -17.66 -59.67
CA ARG A 30 21.40 -17.00 -59.20
C ARG A 30 21.12 -17.30 -57.74
N LYS A 31 20.52 -16.33 -57.03
CA LYS A 31 20.06 -16.50 -55.64
C LYS A 31 18.99 -17.60 -55.57
N CYS A 32 19.14 -18.51 -54.61
CA CYS A 32 18.16 -19.56 -54.34
C CYS A 32 17.19 -19.05 -53.27
N ASP A 33 15.94 -18.80 -53.65
CA ASP A 33 14.93 -18.25 -52.72
C ASP A 33 14.29 -19.32 -51.83
N GLY A 34 14.49 -20.59 -52.15
CA GLY A 34 13.80 -21.69 -51.50
C GLY A 34 14.55 -22.21 -50.29
N TYR A 35 14.39 -21.55 -49.13
CA TYR A 35 14.26 -22.13 -47.78
C TYR A 35 13.78 -21.01 -46.85
N GLU A 36 12.63 -21.17 -46.18
CA GLU A 36 12.23 -20.24 -45.13
C GLU A 36 13.26 -20.29 -43.99
N HIS A 37 13.85 -19.14 -43.69
CA HIS A 37 14.74 -18.96 -42.56
C HIS A 37 13.93 -19.02 -41.26
N ASN A 38 13.75 -20.21 -40.71
CA ASN A 38 13.62 -20.38 -39.26
C ASN A 38 15.04 -20.41 -38.65
N ALA A 39 15.70 -19.26 -38.71
CA ALA A 39 16.84 -18.97 -37.84
C ALA A 39 16.37 -17.88 -36.87
N PRO A 40 16.42 -18.11 -35.55
CA PRO A 40 16.10 -17.06 -34.61
C PRO A 40 17.13 -15.95 -34.76
N SER A 41 16.69 -14.80 -35.26
CA SER A 41 17.40 -13.53 -35.17
C SER A 41 17.80 -13.32 -33.71
N PRO A 42 19.00 -12.80 -33.40
CA PRO A 42 19.23 -12.27 -32.06
C PRO A 42 18.17 -11.19 -31.81
N PRO A 43 17.43 -11.24 -30.68
CA PRO A 43 16.39 -10.26 -30.44
C PRO A 43 17.04 -8.89 -30.39
N SER A 44 16.66 -8.02 -31.32
CA SER A 44 16.74 -6.58 -31.16
C SER A 44 16.22 -6.26 -29.77
N ALA A 45 17.01 -5.53 -28.98
CA ALA A 45 16.76 -5.16 -27.59
C ALA A 45 15.31 -4.67 -27.40
N SER A 46 14.44 -5.62 -27.13
CA SER A 46 13.12 -5.43 -26.59
C SER A 46 13.32 -5.62 -25.11
N SER A 47 13.04 -4.55 -24.37
CA SER A 47 13.05 -4.43 -22.91
C SER A 47 12.43 -5.67 -22.28
N THR A 48 13.27 -6.66 -22.03
CA THR A 48 12.89 -7.92 -21.41
C THR A 48 12.88 -7.63 -19.93
N ILE A 49 11.67 -7.54 -19.37
CA ILE A 49 11.43 -7.40 -17.93
C ILE A 49 12.21 -8.52 -17.26
N SER A 50 13.32 -8.15 -16.64
CA SER A 50 14.23 -9.09 -16.00
C SER A 50 13.50 -9.65 -14.79
N SER A 51 13.29 -10.96 -14.75
CA SER A 51 12.68 -11.62 -13.59
C SER A 51 13.50 -11.31 -12.33
N PRO A 52 12.88 -11.22 -11.13
CA PRO A 52 13.61 -10.95 -9.88
C PRO A 52 14.81 -11.89 -9.68
N THR A 53 14.71 -13.12 -10.18
CA THR A 53 15.76 -14.14 -10.13
C THR A 53 17.02 -13.78 -10.91
N SER A 54 16.91 -13.07 -12.04
CA SER A 54 18.07 -12.61 -12.82
C SER A 54 18.85 -11.50 -12.12
N VAL A 55 18.16 -10.69 -11.31
CA VAL A 55 18.74 -9.65 -10.46
C VAL A 55 19.57 -10.27 -9.33
N ILE A 56 19.12 -11.37 -8.73
CA ILE A 56 19.82 -12.07 -7.63
C ILE A 56 21.21 -12.53 -8.05
N SER A 57 21.37 -13.06 -9.27
CA SER A 57 22.65 -13.56 -9.79
C SER A 57 23.77 -12.50 -9.68
N ALA A 58 23.45 -11.24 -9.95
CA ALA A 58 24.38 -10.11 -9.85
C ALA A 58 24.86 -9.83 -8.41
N TYR A 59 24.07 -10.22 -7.40
CA TYR A 59 24.36 -9.94 -5.98
C TYR A 59 24.95 -11.13 -5.23
N THR A 60 24.95 -12.34 -5.79
CA THR A 60 25.40 -13.57 -5.09
C THR A 60 26.83 -13.54 -4.55
N SER A 61 27.71 -12.71 -5.12
CA SER A 61 29.12 -12.55 -4.70
C SER A 61 29.35 -11.39 -3.73
N HIS A 62 28.33 -10.60 -3.39
CA HIS A 62 28.46 -9.39 -2.59
C HIS A 62 28.27 -9.67 -1.09
N PRO A 63 28.98 -8.96 -0.18
CA PRO A 63 28.74 -9.08 1.27
C PRO A 63 27.29 -8.80 1.67
N GLU A 64 26.58 -8.02 0.84
CA GLU A 64 25.19 -7.60 1.02
C GLU A 64 24.16 -8.60 0.45
N ALA A 65 24.60 -9.70 -0.17
CA ALA A 65 23.73 -10.69 -0.83
C ALA A 65 22.59 -11.19 0.07
N ARG A 66 22.91 -11.44 1.35
CA ARG A 66 21.94 -11.90 2.35
C ARG A 66 20.83 -10.88 2.58
N SER A 67 21.16 -9.60 2.61
CA SER A 67 20.17 -8.53 2.82
C SER A 67 19.26 -8.35 1.61
N PHE A 68 19.79 -8.52 0.39
CA PHE A 68 18.98 -8.56 -0.83
C PHE A 68 18.07 -9.79 -0.88
N GLN A 69 18.58 -10.96 -0.51
CA GLN A 69 17.75 -12.17 -0.41
C GLN A 69 16.62 -11.98 0.60
N PHE A 70 16.93 -11.45 1.78
CA PHE A 70 15.92 -11.14 2.79
C PHE A 70 14.89 -10.11 2.27
N PHE A 71 15.34 -9.07 1.56
CA PHE A 71 14.44 -8.10 0.95
C PHE A 71 13.42 -8.80 0.05
N ILE A 72 13.88 -9.67 -0.85
CA ILE A 72 13.02 -10.36 -1.82
C ILE A 72 12.09 -11.36 -1.13
N GLU A 73 12.62 -12.19 -0.22
CA GLU A 73 11.84 -13.26 0.40
C GLU A 73 10.84 -12.78 1.46
N LYS A 74 11.13 -11.66 2.13
CA LYS A 74 10.36 -11.18 3.28
C LYS A 74 9.77 -9.81 3.06
N THR A 75 10.58 -8.81 2.72
CA THR A 75 10.09 -7.43 2.55
C THR A 75 9.15 -7.30 1.36
N LEU A 76 9.58 -7.79 0.20
CA LEU A 76 8.81 -7.75 -1.03
C LEU A 76 7.54 -8.61 -0.93
N ALA A 77 7.65 -9.81 -0.36
CA ALA A 77 6.50 -10.67 -0.11
C ALA A 77 5.41 -9.95 0.70
N ASN A 78 5.79 -9.21 1.75
CA ASN A 78 4.84 -8.42 2.52
C ASN A 78 4.29 -7.22 1.73
N PHE A 79 5.13 -6.53 0.96
CA PHE A 79 4.70 -5.35 0.17
C PHE A 79 3.71 -5.73 -0.94
N GLN A 80 3.73 -6.98 -1.40
CA GLN A 80 2.83 -7.49 -2.42
C GLN A 80 1.66 -8.30 -1.86
N THR A 81 1.37 -8.19 -0.55
CA THR A 81 0.32 -8.98 0.12
C THR A 81 -1.05 -8.87 -0.55
N PHE A 82 -1.43 -7.67 -1.00
CA PHE A 82 -2.75 -7.42 -1.58
C PHE A 82 -2.68 -7.07 -3.07
N PHE A 83 -1.71 -6.25 -3.46
CA PHE A 83 -1.67 -5.66 -4.80
C PHE A 83 -0.21 -5.63 -5.29
N PRO A 84 0.24 -6.66 -6.01
CA PRO A 84 1.58 -6.64 -6.58
C PRO A 84 1.72 -5.51 -7.60
N ASP A 85 2.83 -4.77 -7.52
CA ASP A 85 3.21 -3.77 -8.52
C ASP A 85 4.70 -3.83 -8.86
N ASP A 86 5.06 -3.10 -9.93
CA ASP A 86 6.40 -3.12 -10.51
C ASP A 86 7.44 -2.29 -9.74
N LEU A 87 7.00 -1.47 -8.77
CA LEU A 87 7.88 -0.55 -8.06
C LEU A 87 8.94 -1.31 -7.28
N TRP A 88 8.48 -2.15 -6.35
CA TRP A 88 9.37 -2.84 -5.41
C TRP A 88 9.94 -4.14 -5.98
N ASN A 89 9.19 -4.82 -6.85
CA ASN A 89 9.59 -6.13 -7.39
C ASN A 89 10.67 -6.04 -8.48
N THR A 90 10.77 -4.89 -9.15
CA THR A 90 11.57 -4.73 -10.36
C THR A 90 12.32 -3.42 -10.33
N ARG A 91 11.63 -2.26 -10.29
CA ARG A 91 12.28 -0.95 -10.51
C ARG A 91 13.27 -0.58 -9.40
N VAL A 92 12.87 -0.70 -8.14
CA VAL A 92 13.75 -0.41 -6.99
C VAL A 92 15.00 -1.28 -7.02
N LEU A 93 14.85 -2.56 -7.36
CA LEU A 93 15.97 -3.50 -7.48
C LEU A 93 16.88 -3.17 -8.68
N GLN A 94 16.31 -2.79 -9.84
CA GLN A 94 17.08 -2.35 -11.01
C GLN A 94 17.90 -1.08 -10.70
N VAL A 95 17.31 -0.10 -10.02
CA VAL A 95 18.03 1.14 -9.62
C VAL A 95 19.12 0.82 -8.60
N ALA A 96 18.90 -0.14 -7.70
CA ALA A 96 19.93 -0.59 -6.74
C ALA A 96 21.15 -1.26 -7.39
N GLN A 97 21.04 -1.73 -8.63
CA GLN A 97 22.18 -2.31 -9.35
C GLN A 97 23.15 -1.20 -9.77
N SER A 98 22.63 -0.09 -10.29
CA SER A 98 23.44 1.02 -10.79
C SER A 98 23.73 2.13 -9.78
N THR A 99 23.01 2.18 -8.65
CA THR A 99 23.06 3.31 -7.71
C THR A 99 23.38 2.86 -6.28
N GLU A 100 24.55 3.25 -5.78
CA GLU A 100 25.05 2.92 -4.43
C GLU A 100 24.09 3.36 -3.30
N CYS A 101 23.53 4.58 -3.41
CA CYS A 101 22.58 5.10 -2.44
C CYS A 101 21.38 4.15 -2.23
N ILE A 102 20.73 3.74 -3.32
CA ILE A 102 19.57 2.85 -3.26
C ILE A 102 19.98 1.47 -2.77
N ARG A 103 21.16 0.99 -3.18
CA ARG A 103 21.69 -0.29 -2.70
C ARG A 103 21.83 -0.31 -1.18
N HIS A 104 22.53 0.67 -0.61
CA HIS A 104 22.69 0.77 0.84
C HIS A 104 21.36 1.02 1.56
N ALA A 105 20.44 1.79 0.97
CA ALA A 105 19.12 2.01 1.54
C ALA A 105 18.28 0.71 1.63
N ILE A 106 18.31 -0.14 0.59
CA ILE A 106 17.66 -1.47 0.60
C ILE A 106 18.28 -2.35 1.68
N VAL A 107 19.61 -2.38 1.78
CA VAL A 107 20.31 -3.18 2.80
C VAL A 107 19.90 -2.74 4.21
N ALA A 108 19.84 -1.43 4.47
CA ALA A 108 19.37 -0.90 5.73
C ALA A 108 17.91 -1.29 6.01
N LEU A 109 17.02 -1.14 5.03
CA LEU A 109 15.61 -1.52 5.16
C LEU A 109 15.46 -3.01 5.48
N SER A 110 16.24 -3.89 4.85
CA SER A 110 16.23 -5.32 5.16
C SER A 110 16.59 -5.60 6.62
N TYR A 111 17.63 -4.95 7.15
CA TYR A 111 18.00 -5.12 8.56
C TYR A 111 16.90 -4.63 9.50
N TYR A 112 16.34 -3.43 9.27
CA TYR A 112 15.26 -2.91 10.10
C TYR A 112 13.99 -3.76 10.03
N HIS A 113 13.64 -4.27 8.85
CA HIS A 113 12.51 -5.18 8.70
C HIS A 113 12.78 -6.52 9.39
N GLN A 114 13.99 -7.06 9.32
CA GLN A 114 14.37 -8.28 10.06
C GLN A 114 14.25 -8.08 11.57
N GLN A 115 14.72 -6.94 12.09
CA GLN A 115 14.58 -6.59 13.51
C GLN A 115 13.11 -6.45 13.91
N TYR A 116 12.28 -5.87 13.05
CA TYR A 116 10.83 -5.81 13.26
C TYR A 116 10.22 -7.21 13.32
N LEU A 117 10.51 -8.09 12.35
CA LEU A 117 9.97 -9.46 12.32
C LEU A 117 10.41 -10.32 13.52
N THR A 118 11.58 -10.06 14.09
CA THR A 118 12.14 -10.81 15.23
C THR A 118 11.80 -10.21 16.60
N HIS A 119 11.04 -9.10 16.65
CA HIS A 119 10.82 -8.33 17.89
C HIS A 119 12.10 -7.73 18.50
N GLU A 120 13.16 -7.57 17.71
CA GLU A 120 14.45 -7.06 18.20
C GLU A 120 14.65 -5.56 17.97
N GLN A 121 13.63 -4.88 17.42
CA GLN A 121 13.63 -3.43 17.13
C GLN A 121 13.98 -2.53 18.34
N TRP A 122 13.75 -3.00 19.57
CA TRP A 122 14.00 -2.25 20.81
C TRP A 122 15.40 -2.47 21.40
N ARG A 123 16.18 -3.44 20.88
CA ARG A 123 17.55 -3.69 21.35
C ARG A 123 18.49 -2.65 20.75
N SER A 124 18.73 -1.56 21.48
CA SER A 124 19.41 -0.36 20.98
C SER A 124 20.89 -0.49 20.63
N LEU A 125 21.54 -1.63 20.91
CA LEU A 125 23.01 -1.75 20.80
C LEU A 125 23.53 -2.50 19.55
N GLU A 126 22.67 -3.09 18.72
CA GLU A 126 23.11 -4.04 17.67
C GLU A 126 22.61 -3.77 16.24
N SER A 127 22.14 -2.57 15.92
CA SER A 127 21.88 -2.21 14.52
C SER A 127 23.09 -1.57 13.81
N VAL A 128 24.33 -1.78 14.31
CA VAL A 128 25.56 -1.22 13.70
C VAL A 128 25.58 -1.42 12.17
N PRO A 129 25.22 -2.59 11.62
CA PRO A 129 25.13 -2.75 10.17
C PRO A 129 24.02 -1.91 9.53
N ALA A 130 22.82 -1.89 10.12
CA ALA A 130 21.67 -1.15 9.59
C ALA A 130 21.94 0.37 9.57
N LEU A 131 22.41 0.93 10.69
CA LEU A 131 22.77 2.34 10.82
C LEU A 131 23.95 2.70 9.92
N LYS A 132 24.94 1.82 9.78
CA LYS A 132 26.05 2.04 8.85
C LYS A 132 25.54 2.20 7.42
N HIS A 133 24.73 1.26 6.93
CA HIS A 133 24.20 1.36 5.56
C HIS A 133 23.22 2.52 5.39
N HIS A 134 22.44 2.84 6.42
CA HIS A 134 21.59 4.04 6.42
C HIS A 134 22.42 5.33 6.27
N ASN A 135 23.50 5.47 7.04
CA ASN A 135 24.39 6.62 6.96
C ASN A 135 25.18 6.68 5.65
N LEU A 136 25.59 5.52 5.11
CA LEU A 136 26.23 5.46 3.78
C LEU A 136 25.27 5.95 2.70
N ALA A 137 24.01 5.49 2.71
CA ALA A 137 23.00 5.97 1.76
C ALA A 137 22.79 7.49 1.86
N ILE A 138 22.72 8.05 3.07
CA ILE A 138 22.65 9.51 3.27
C ILE A 138 23.92 10.21 2.75
N GLY A 139 25.10 9.65 3.02
CA GLY A 139 26.38 10.21 2.57
C GLY A 139 26.48 10.32 1.04
N GLU A 140 25.98 9.32 0.32
CA GLU A 140 25.88 9.32 -1.15
C GLU A 140 24.91 10.39 -1.67
N LEU A 141 23.82 10.66 -0.95
CA LEU A 141 22.87 11.73 -1.31
C LEU A 141 23.42 13.13 -1.02
N LEU A 142 24.27 13.28 -0.01
CA LEU A 142 24.88 14.55 0.36
C LEU A 142 26.08 14.92 -0.50
N ASN A 143 26.73 13.94 -1.14
CA ASN A 143 27.80 14.14 -2.11
C ASN A 143 27.40 13.60 -3.49
N PRO A 144 26.28 14.07 -4.06
CA PRO A 144 25.73 13.45 -5.25
C PRO A 144 26.62 13.71 -6.45
N SER A 145 26.82 12.68 -7.28
CA SER A 145 27.41 12.89 -8.60
C SER A 145 26.52 13.85 -9.43
N PRO A 146 27.06 14.58 -10.41
CA PRO A 146 26.27 15.43 -11.30
C PRO A 146 25.12 14.67 -11.98
N GLU A 147 25.31 13.38 -12.24
CA GLU A 147 24.31 12.48 -12.80
C GLU A 147 23.20 12.16 -11.79
N THR A 148 23.54 11.89 -10.52
CA THR A 148 22.59 11.62 -9.44
C THR A 148 21.67 12.82 -9.16
N LEU A 149 22.20 14.05 -9.18
CA LEU A 149 21.41 15.29 -9.05
C LEU A 149 20.39 15.46 -10.18
N SER A 150 20.70 14.96 -11.37
CA SER A 150 19.79 14.98 -12.52
C SER A 150 18.71 13.89 -12.45
N GLN A 151 18.91 12.86 -11.63
CA GLN A 151 18.05 11.68 -11.52
C GLN A 151 17.04 11.82 -10.39
N GLY A 152 16.00 12.65 -10.59
CA GLY A 152 14.95 12.89 -9.58
C GLY A 152 14.26 11.62 -9.04
N HIS A 153 14.23 10.53 -9.82
CA HIS A 153 13.71 9.24 -9.38
C HIS A 153 14.52 8.60 -8.24
N VAL A 154 15.85 8.74 -8.21
CA VAL A 154 16.71 8.20 -7.14
C VAL A 154 16.38 8.84 -5.80
N LEU A 155 16.21 10.16 -5.77
CA LEU A 155 15.92 10.90 -4.54
C LEU A 155 14.54 10.54 -3.98
N ILE A 156 13.55 10.36 -4.85
CA ILE A 156 12.19 9.94 -4.48
C ILE A 156 12.18 8.51 -3.95
N LEU A 157 12.86 7.58 -4.62
CA LEU A 157 13.01 6.20 -4.14
C LEU A 157 13.73 6.15 -2.79
N SER A 158 14.77 6.98 -2.60
CA SER A 158 15.47 7.10 -1.31
C SER A 158 14.53 7.57 -0.22
N CYS A 159 13.69 8.58 -0.49
CA CYS A 159 12.66 9.03 0.45
C CYS A 159 11.67 7.92 0.80
N LEU A 160 11.18 7.15 -0.18
CA LEU A 160 10.26 6.01 0.09
C LEU A 160 10.90 4.96 0.99
N ILE A 161 12.15 4.58 0.72
CA ILE A 161 12.87 3.58 1.51
C ILE A 161 13.11 4.11 2.93
N PHE A 162 13.53 5.37 3.07
CA PHE A 162 13.74 5.98 4.38
C PHE A 162 12.44 6.16 5.15
N ILE A 163 11.31 6.51 4.50
CA ILE A 163 9.99 6.50 5.14
C ILE A 163 9.70 5.11 5.71
N CYS A 164 9.93 4.03 4.95
CA CYS A 164 9.73 2.67 5.45
C CYS A 164 10.60 2.37 6.68
N ILE A 165 11.88 2.78 6.66
CA ILE A 165 12.82 2.61 7.77
C ILE A 165 12.37 3.40 9.01
N GLU A 166 11.93 4.65 8.86
CA GLU A 166 11.46 5.48 9.96
C GLU A 166 10.16 4.92 10.56
N LEU A 167 9.25 4.42 9.74
CA LEU A 167 8.00 3.77 10.20
C LEU A 167 8.28 2.47 10.97
N LEU A 168 9.19 1.63 10.50
CA LEU A 168 9.62 0.42 11.23
C LEU A 168 10.27 0.74 12.58
N GLN A 169 10.92 1.89 12.69
CA GLN A 169 11.49 2.39 13.95
C GLN A 169 10.48 3.16 14.82
N GLY A 170 9.22 3.32 14.38
CA GLY A 170 8.19 4.08 15.10
C GLY A 170 8.39 5.60 15.09
N LYS A 171 9.25 6.13 14.20
CA LYS A 171 9.58 7.56 14.08
C LYS A 171 8.65 8.27 13.08
N THR A 172 7.35 8.30 13.40
CA THR A 172 6.31 8.84 12.50
C THR A 172 6.53 10.31 12.11
N ASP A 173 7.03 11.16 13.01
CA ASP A 173 7.30 12.57 12.70
C ASP A 173 8.42 12.74 11.66
N SER A 174 9.47 11.90 11.77
CA SER A 174 10.57 11.86 10.81
C SER A 174 10.09 11.37 9.45
N ALA A 175 9.28 10.30 9.43
CA ALA A 175 8.62 9.79 8.23
C ALA A 175 7.72 10.86 7.57
N LEU A 176 6.98 11.65 8.36
CA LEU A 176 6.18 12.77 7.86
C LEU A 176 7.05 13.88 7.25
N GLY A 177 8.20 14.19 7.86
CA GLY A 177 9.18 15.13 7.31
C GLY A 177 9.71 14.69 5.95
N LEU A 178 10.13 13.42 5.84
CA LEU A 178 10.56 12.79 4.59
C LEU A 178 9.45 12.77 3.54
N PHE A 179 8.22 12.49 3.95
CA PHE A 179 7.04 12.53 3.07
C PHE A 179 6.81 13.92 2.48
N LYS A 180 6.82 14.97 3.31
CA LYS A 180 6.68 16.37 2.87
C LYS A 180 7.83 16.80 1.94
N TYR A 181 9.05 16.32 2.19
CA TYR A 181 10.18 16.53 1.30
C TYR A 181 9.96 15.84 -0.06
N GLY A 182 9.58 14.57 -0.07
CA GLY A 182 9.27 13.82 -1.29
C GLY A 182 8.16 14.46 -2.14
N CYS A 183 7.09 14.97 -1.50
CA CYS A 183 6.03 15.71 -2.20
C CYS A 183 6.57 16.93 -2.96
N ARG A 184 7.42 17.74 -2.32
CA ARG A 184 8.05 18.92 -2.97
C ARG A 184 8.90 18.50 -4.17
N MET A 185 9.62 17.38 -4.07
CA MET A 185 10.41 16.85 -5.17
C MET A 185 9.56 16.39 -6.35
N ILE A 186 8.47 15.67 -6.06
CA ILE A 186 7.51 15.24 -7.08
C ILE A 186 6.95 16.44 -7.85
N GLN A 187 6.55 17.50 -7.12
CA GLN A 187 6.07 18.74 -7.71
C GLN A 187 7.12 19.42 -8.60
N GLN A 188 8.38 19.50 -8.15
CA GLN A 188 9.47 20.08 -8.93
C GLN A 188 9.75 19.30 -10.22
N PHE A 189 9.79 17.97 -10.15
CA PHE A 189 10.01 17.12 -11.32
C PHE A 189 8.91 17.30 -12.37
N ARG A 190 7.64 17.39 -11.94
CA ARG A 190 6.51 17.64 -12.85
C ARG A 190 6.59 19.00 -13.54
N LYS A 191 7.01 20.05 -12.82
CA LYS A 191 7.18 21.41 -13.39
C LYS A 191 8.31 21.47 -14.42
N ASN A 192 9.37 20.70 -14.21
CA ASN A 192 10.55 20.70 -15.08
C ASN A 192 10.44 19.75 -16.27
N LYS A 193 9.27 19.13 -16.51
CA LYS A 193 9.07 18.15 -17.58
C LYS A 193 9.04 18.83 -18.96
N PRO A 194 10.02 18.60 -19.86
CA PRO A 194 9.91 19.05 -21.24
C PRO A 194 8.81 18.27 -21.97
N GLY A 195 7.97 18.97 -22.73
CA GLY A 195 6.86 18.37 -23.48
C GLY A 195 7.32 17.26 -24.45
N SER A 196 6.54 16.17 -24.46
CA SER A 196 6.55 15.05 -25.42
C SER A 196 7.90 14.35 -25.68
N ARG A 197 8.38 13.54 -24.72
CA ARG A 197 9.27 12.40 -25.02
C ARG A 197 8.54 11.09 -24.72
N PRO A 198 8.83 9.99 -25.42
CA PRO A 198 8.33 8.67 -25.05
C PRO A 198 8.71 8.35 -23.59
N CYS A 199 7.82 7.67 -22.86
CA CYS A 199 7.98 7.32 -21.45
C CYS A 199 9.30 6.56 -21.25
N SER A 200 10.31 7.24 -20.70
CA SER A 200 11.58 6.61 -20.34
C SER A 200 11.40 5.68 -19.14
N ASP A 201 12.31 4.71 -18.94
CA ASP A 201 12.29 3.86 -17.74
C ASP A 201 12.32 4.68 -16.43
N ILE A 202 12.97 5.85 -16.46
CA ILE A 202 13.00 6.82 -15.38
C ILE A 202 11.60 7.38 -15.08
N GLU A 203 10.84 7.71 -16.12
CA GLU A 203 9.48 8.24 -16.00
C GLU A 203 8.52 7.16 -15.49
N ALA A 204 8.62 5.92 -16.00
CA ALA A 204 7.85 4.81 -15.48
C ALA A 204 8.13 4.55 -13.99
N THR A 205 9.42 4.59 -13.59
CA THR A 205 9.83 4.47 -12.18
C THR A 205 9.28 5.60 -11.33
N PHE A 206 9.31 6.84 -11.84
CA PHE A 206 8.76 8.00 -11.16
C PHE A 206 7.24 7.86 -10.95
N ASN A 207 6.48 7.44 -11.97
CA ASN A 207 5.03 7.28 -11.87
C ASN A 207 4.64 6.19 -10.85
N LEU A 208 5.40 5.10 -10.80
CA LEU A 208 5.21 4.04 -9.79
C LEU A 208 5.51 4.56 -8.37
N ALA A 209 6.60 5.32 -8.21
CA ALA A 209 6.95 5.94 -6.94
C ALA A 209 5.90 6.98 -6.50
N ASP A 210 5.38 7.76 -7.44
CA ASP A 210 4.29 8.73 -7.23
C ASP A 210 3.01 8.06 -6.72
N ALA A 211 2.61 6.94 -7.32
CA ALA A 211 1.47 6.14 -6.85
C ALA A 211 1.70 5.60 -5.42
N CYS A 212 2.91 5.12 -5.11
CA CYS A 212 3.26 4.67 -3.75
C CYS A 212 3.20 5.84 -2.73
N PHE A 213 3.71 7.02 -3.11
CA PHE A 213 3.58 8.22 -2.29
C PHE A 213 2.11 8.60 -2.04
N LYS A 214 1.24 8.53 -3.07
CA LYS A 214 -0.21 8.78 -2.91
C LYS A 214 -0.82 7.83 -1.87
N ARG A 215 -0.46 6.54 -1.88
CA ARG A 215 -0.93 5.54 -0.88
C ARG A 215 -0.51 5.90 0.54
N ILE A 216 0.77 6.26 0.75
CA ILE A 216 1.28 6.72 2.06
C ILE A 216 0.56 8.00 2.49
N ALA A 217 0.31 8.90 1.55
CA ALA A 217 -0.36 10.16 1.81
C ALA A 217 -1.81 9.94 2.29
N VAL A 218 -2.56 9.02 1.68
CA VAL A 218 -3.91 8.65 2.15
C VAL A 218 -3.86 8.09 3.58
N GLN A 219 -2.87 7.26 3.90
CA GLN A 219 -2.71 6.74 5.25
C GLN A 219 -2.40 7.84 6.29
N LEU A 220 -1.49 8.76 5.95
CA LEU A 220 -1.19 9.92 6.80
C LEU A 220 -2.45 10.80 7.00
N LEU A 221 -3.24 11.02 5.95
CA LEU A 221 -4.50 11.78 6.04
C LEU A 221 -5.53 11.09 6.94
N MET A 222 -5.65 9.76 6.86
CA MET A 222 -6.53 9.00 7.74
C MET A 222 -6.10 9.06 9.20
N LEU A 223 -4.79 9.16 9.49
CA LEU A 223 -4.26 9.22 10.85
C LEU A 223 -4.29 10.64 11.43
N MET A 224 -3.87 11.63 10.65
CA MET A 224 -3.51 12.98 11.13
C MET A 224 -4.27 14.12 10.44
N GLY A 225 -5.19 13.85 9.51
CA GLY A 225 -5.86 14.90 8.74
C GLY A 225 -6.59 15.93 9.59
N ASP A 226 -7.13 15.53 10.75
CA ASP A 226 -7.81 16.44 11.68
C ASP A 226 -6.84 17.31 12.51
N VAL A 227 -5.54 16.96 12.54
CA VAL A 227 -4.53 17.59 13.41
C VAL A 227 -3.62 18.53 12.61
N ASP A 228 -3.22 18.15 11.40
CA ASP A 228 -2.32 18.94 10.54
C ASP A 228 -3.01 19.32 9.22
N ALA A 229 -3.63 20.50 9.17
CA ALA A 229 -4.24 21.03 7.95
C ALA A 229 -3.21 21.22 6.80
N GLY A 230 -1.93 21.41 7.13
CA GLY A 230 -0.86 21.53 6.14
C GLY A 230 -0.56 20.21 5.41
N LEU A 231 -0.89 19.07 6.02
CA LEU A 231 -0.81 17.76 5.37
C LEU A 231 -1.81 17.66 4.22
N TRP A 232 -3.05 18.13 4.42
CA TRP A 232 -4.06 18.19 3.37
C TRP A 232 -3.61 19.06 2.20
N THR A 233 -3.10 20.27 2.48
CA THR A 233 -2.57 21.16 1.44
C THR A 233 -1.41 20.49 0.67
N SER A 234 -0.48 19.85 1.39
CA SER A 234 0.65 19.14 0.77
C SER A 234 0.18 17.99 -0.13
N PHE A 235 -0.82 17.23 0.30
CA PHE A 235 -1.44 16.21 -0.53
C PHE A 235 -2.06 16.84 -1.78
N HIS A 236 -2.92 17.84 -1.58
CA HIS A 236 -3.74 18.41 -2.64
C HIS A 236 -2.87 19.05 -3.74
N ASP A 237 -1.87 19.83 -3.35
CA ASP A 237 -0.96 20.47 -4.30
C ASP A 237 -0.10 19.46 -5.07
N THR A 238 0.07 18.24 -4.53
CA THR A 238 0.90 17.20 -5.15
C THR A 238 0.09 16.23 -5.99
N PHE A 239 -1.08 15.77 -5.54
CA PHE A 239 -1.74 14.59 -6.12
C PHE A 239 -3.11 14.86 -6.74
N THR A 240 -3.77 15.98 -6.46
CA THR A 240 -5.04 16.34 -7.12
C THR A 240 -4.80 17.03 -8.46
N ASN A 241 -4.44 16.23 -9.47
CA ASN A 241 -4.77 16.56 -10.85
C ASN A 241 -6.11 15.91 -11.15
N THR A 242 -7.19 16.68 -11.08
CA THR A 242 -8.57 16.23 -11.29
C THR A 242 -8.77 15.75 -12.73
N GLN A 243 -8.51 14.47 -13.00
CA GLN A 243 -9.26 13.75 -14.02
C GLN A 243 -10.48 13.14 -13.34
N PRO A 244 -11.70 13.39 -13.84
CA PRO A 244 -12.87 12.71 -13.32
C PRO A 244 -12.67 11.20 -13.46
N LEU A 245 -13.14 10.42 -12.49
CA LEU A 245 -13.26 8.95 -12.59
C LEU A 245 -13.79 8.63 -14.00
N THR A 246 -12.91 8.10 -14.86
CA THR A 246 -13.28 7.73 -16.22
C THR A 246 -14.39 6.68 -16.16
N GLU A 247 -15.29 6.68 -17.14
CA GLU A 247 -16.37 5.68 -17.27
C GLU A 247 -15.86 4.28 -17.61
N THR A 248 -14.54 4.11 -17.66
CA THR A 248 -13.90 2.84 -17.96
C THR A 248 -14.15 1.83 -16.83
N PRO A 249 -14.59 0.61 -17.13
CA PRO A 249 -14.66 -0.46 -16.14
C PRO A 249 -13.27 -0.76 -15.57
N PHE A 250 -13.20 -1.20 -14.32
CA PHE A 250 -11.93 -1.65 -13.73
C PHE A 250 -11.44 -2.90 -14.46
N THR A 251 -10.14 -2.94 -14.77
CA THR A 251 -9.52 -4.12 -15.41
C THR A 251 -8.80 -5.00 -14.39
N SER A 252 -8.48 -4.44 -13.22
CA SER A 252 -7.82 -5.14 -12.13
C SER A 252 -8.28 -4.64 -10.75
N PHE A 253 -8.01 -5.41 -9.69
CA PHE A 253 -8.23 -4.96 -8.31
C PHE A 253 -7.32 -3.77 -7.93
N ALA A 254 -6.14 -3.65 -8.55
CA ALA A 254 -5.26 -2.51 -8.37
C ALA A 254 -5.89 -1.22 -8.93
N ASP A 255 -6.59 -1.29 -10.08
CA ASP A 255 -7.32 -0.14 -10.64
C ASP A 255 -8.44 0.30 -9.69
N ALA A 256 -9.19 -0.68 -9.15
CA ALA A 256 -10.24 -0.42 -8.18
C ALA A 256 -9.67 0.26 -6.92
N ARG A 257 -8.51 -0.20 -6.41
CA ARG A 257 -7.79 0.44 -5.30
C ARG A 257 -7.40 1.88 -5.64
N GLU A 258 -6.76 2.14 -6.79
CA GLU A 258 -6.32 3.50 -7.14
C GLU A 258 -7.51 4.48 -7.21
N ALA A 259 -8.64 4.04 -7.78
CA ALA A 259 -9.88 4.82 -7.80
C ALA A 259 -10.47 5.04 -6.40
N LEU A 260 -10.36 4.04 -5.51
CA LEU A 260 -10.84 4.12 -4.13
C LEU A 260 -10.04 5.13 -3.30
N LEU A 261 -8.72 5.21 -3.52
CA LEU A 261 -7.83 6.16 -2.83
C LEU A 261 -8.23 7.61 -3.11
N GLU A 262 -8.71 7.92 -4.31
CA GLU A 262 -9.20 9.27 -4.65
C GLU A 262 -10.45 9.63 -3.86
N ILE A 263 -11.37 8.68 -3.72
CA ILE A 263 -12.59 8.87 -2.93
C ILE A 263 -12.25 9.02 -1.43
N LEU A 264 -11.32 8.20 -0.91
CA LEU A 264 -10.83 8.28 0.47
C LEU A 264 -10.21 9.65 0.77
N VAL A 265 -9.41 10.18 -0.16
CA VAL A 265 -8.85 11.52 -0.04
C VAL A 265 -9.97 12.55 0.05
N GLU A 266 -10.91 12.58 -0.91
CA GLU A 266 -12.01 13.55 -0.89
C GLU A 266 -12.82 13.55 0.43
N GLN A 267 -12.89 12.42 1.14
CA GLN A 267 -13.52 12.33 2.46
C GLN A 267 -12.62 12.68 3.64
N ALA A 268 -11.30 12.51 3.50
CA ALA A 268 -10.35 12.78 4.59
C ALA A 268 -10.33 14.27 4.93
N SER A 269 -10.10 14.58 6.21
CA SER A 269 -10.29 15.94 6.75
C SER A 269 -9.49 17.01 5.98
N PRO A 270 -10.09 18.18 5.66
CA PRO A 270 -11.41 18.66 6.12
C PRO A 270 -12.61 17.97 5.45
N GLY A 271 -12.36 17.18 4.40
CA GLY A 271 -13.33 16.32 3.74
C GLY A 271 -14.51 17.09 3.18
N LEU A 272 -15.71 16.56 3.45
CA LEU A 272 -16.97 17.17 3.04
C LEU A 272 -17.55 18.14 4.10
N LYS A 273 -16.78 18.50 5.13
CA LYS A 273 -17.26 19.36 6.22
C LYS A 273 -17.56 20.76 5.69
N GLY A 274 -18.78 21.26 5.95
CA GLY A 274 -19.22 22.58 5.51
C GLY A 274 -19.51 22.68 4.01
N LYS A 275 -19.41 21.59 3.25
CA LYS A 275 -19.79 21.55 1.84
C LYS A 275 -21.31 21.56 1.69
N PRO A 276 -21.84 22.19 0.62
CA PRO A 276 -23.27 22.17 0.35
C PRO A 276 -23.76 20.74 0.07
N ILE A 277 -25.03 20.48 0.37
CA ILE A 277 -25.60 19.14 0.30
C ILE A 277 -25.46 18.48 -1.08
N TYR A 278 -25.49 19.25 -2.17
CA TYR A 278 -25.33 18.72 -3.52
C TYR A 278 -23.92 18.14 -3.76
N GLU A 279 -22.86 18.71 -3.16
CA GLU A 279 -21.49 18.14 -3.24
C GLU A 279 -21.42 16.83 -2.45
N VAL A 280 -22.06 16.77 -1.28
CA VAL A 280 -22.15 15.55 -0.47
C VAL A 280 -22.91 14.45 -1.22
N LEU A 281 -23.99 14.80 -1.91
CA LEU A 281 -24.76 13.87 -2.74
C LEU A 281 -23.97 13.40 -3.95
N ALA A 282 -23.28 14.31 -4.66
CA ALA A 282 -22.41 13.95 -5.78
C ALA A 282 -21.28 13.00 -5.35
N HIS A 283 -20.69 13.25 -4.18
CA HIS A 283 -19.67 12.36 -3.63
C HIS A 283 -20.26 10.99 -3.25
N ALA A 284 -21.45 10.92 -2.66
CA ALA A 284 -22.15 9.65 -2.41
C ALA A 284 -22.38 8.86 -3.72
N MET A 285 -22.78 9.54 -4.80
CA MET A 285 -22.94 8.90 -6.12
C MET A 285 -21.62 8.37 -6.68
N LYS A 286 -20.47 9.01 -6.38
CA LYS A 286 -19.14 8.48 -6.75
C LYS A 286 -18.86 7.15 -6.06
N ILE A 287 -19.19 7.03 -4.77
CA ILE A 287 -19.03 5.77 -4.02
C ILE A 287 -19.92 4.68 -4.59
N GLU A 288 -21.20 4.98 -4.85
CA GLU A 288 -22.14 4.03 -5.47
C GLU A 288 -21.68 3.59 -6.87
N ARG A 289 -21.13 4.51 -7.66
CA ARG A 289 -20.58 4.21 -8.98
C ARG A 289 -19.33 3.33 -8.87
N TRP A 290 -18.40 3.65 -7.97
CA TRP A 290 -17.25 2.81 -7.70
C TRP A 290 -17.69 1.40 -7.30
N GLY A 291 -18.68 1.30 -6.41
CA GLY A 291 -19.27 0.05 -5.97
C GLY A 291 -19.80 -0.80 -7.12
N ARG A 292 -20.61 -0.20 -8.01
CA ARG A 292 -21.11 -0.89 -9.21
C ARG A 292 -20.00 -1.37 -10.14
N SER A 293 -18.97 -0.55 -10.38
CA SER A 293 -17.82 -0.95 -11.20
C SER A 293 -17.04 -2.10 -10.56
N PHE A 294 -16.89 -2.10 -9.24
CA PHE A 294 -16.26 -3.18 -8.50
C PHE A 294 -17.10 -4.47 -8.51
N ASP A 295 -18.41 -4.38 -8.35
CA ASP A 295 -19.34 -5.51 -8.43
C ASP A 295 -19.32 -6.17 -9.82
N ASN A 296 -19.20 -5.35 -10.88
CA ASN A 296 -19.00 -5.83 -12.25
C ASN A 296 -17.67 -6.56 -12.42
N LEU A 297 -16.57 -6.02 -11.87
CA LEU A 297 -15.26 -6.66 -11.88
C LEU A 297 -15.31 -8.02 -11.18
N LEU A 298 -15.92 -8.10 -9.98
CA LEU A 298 -16.08 -9.36 -9.24
C LEU A 298 -16.90 -10.38 -10.03
N SER A 299 -17.99 -9.94 -10.66
CA SER A 299 -18.83 -10.81 -11.48
C SER A 299 -18.07 -11.38 -12.67
N GLN A 300 -17.30 -10.55 -13.38
CA GLN A 300 -16.43 -10.99 -14.48
C GLN A 300 -15.35 -11.96 -13.98
N TYR A 301 -14.75 -11.67 -12.83
CA TYR A 301 -13.72 -12.52 -12.24
C TYR A 301 -14.25 -13.92 -11.92
N HIS A 302 -15.41 -14.01 -11.27
CA HIS A 302 -16.06 -15.29 -10.94
C HIS A 302 -16.48 -16.09 -12.17
N THR A 303 -16.78 -15.44 -13.30
CA THR A 303 -17.08 -16.17 -14.55
C THR A 303 -15.84 -16.74 -15.22
N THR A 304 -14.68 -16.10 -15.05
CA THR A 304 -13.43 -16.44 -15.73
C THR A 304 -12.55 -17.37 -14.90
N HIS A 305 -12.57 -17.21 -13.57
CA HIS A 305 -11.75 -17.97 -12.63
C HIS A 305 -12.61 -18.95 -11.84
N LYS A 306 -12.15 -20.20 -11.76
CA LYS A 306 -12.85 -21.29 -11.07
C LYS A 306 -12.83 -21.13 -9.54
N GLU A 307 -11.71 -20.64 -9.00
CA GLU A 307 -11.47 -20.43 -7.57
C GLU A 307 -10.58 -19.21 -7.37
N LEU A 308 -10.82 -18.46 -6.30
CA LEU A 308 -9.97 -17.34 -5.87
C LEU A 308 -8.78 -17.89 -5.10
N ASN A 309 -7.57 -17.37 -5.35
CA ASN A 309 -6.45 -17.65 -4.46
C ASN A 309 -6.50 -16.77 -3.20
N ASP A 310 -5.67 -17.10 -2.20
CA ASP A 310 -5.64 -16.39 -0.92
C ASP A 310 -5.38 -14.89 -1.08
N ALA A 311 -4.43 -14.49 -1.94
CA ALA A 311 -4.10 -13.09 -2.14
C ALA A 311 -5.27 -12.30 -2.77
N GLU A 312 -5.97 -12.89 -3.75
CA GLU A 312 -7.17 -12.32 -4.37
C GLU A 312 -8.30 -12.18 -3.36
N GLN A 313 -8.58 -13.22 -2.58
CA GLN A 313 -9.62 -13.20 -1.55
C GLN A 313 -9.35 -12.09 -0.53
N ARG A 314 -8.09 -11.94 -0.10
CA ARG A 314 -7.67 -10.92 0.85
C ARG A 314 -7.77 -9.50 0.26
N ALA A 315 -7.37 -9.31 -1.00
CA ALA A 315 -7.48 -8.04 -1.70
C ALA A 315 -8.95 -7.62 -1.90
N ILE A 316 -9.83 -8.56 -2.28
CA ILE A 316 -11.27 -8.33 -2.43
C ILE A 316 -11.88 -7.91 -1.09
N ALA A 317 -11.58 -8.64 -0.01
CA ALA A 317 -12.10 -8.34 1.32
C ALA A 317 -11.64 -6.94 1.78
N LEU A 318 -10.37 -6.58 1.54
CA LEU A 318 -9.85 -5.25 1.86
C LEU A 318 -10.61 -4.14 1.11
N LEU A 319 -10.89 -4.33 -0.18
CA LEU A 319 -11.66 -3.37 -0.98
C LEU A 319 -13.13 -3.27 -0.52
N GLN A 320 -13.76 -4.39 -0.15
CA GLN A 320 -15.12 -4.42 0.39
C GLN A 320 -15.22 -3.69 1.74
N LEU A 321 -14.25 -3.90 2.62
CA LEU A 321 -14.10 -3.20 3.89
C LEU A 321 -14.07 -1.68 3.68
N HIS A 322 -13.22 -1.20 2.76
CA HIS A 322 -13.07 0.24 2.52
C HIS A 322 -14.29 0.85 1.84
N ARG A 323 -14.94 0.13 0.92
CA ARG A 323 -16.24 0.55 0.35
C ARG A 323 -17.27 0.78 1.45
N ARG A 324 -17.44 -0.20 2.34
CA ARG A 324 -18.44 -0.13 3.41
C ARG A 324 -18.13 1.00 4.39
N TYR A 325 -16.85 1.21 4.71
CA TYR A 325 -16.38 2.35 5.49
C TYR A 325 -16.72 3.71 4.86
N LEU A 326 -16.47 3.88 3.55
CA LEU A 326 -16.80 5.11 2.81
C LEU A 326 -18.30 5.40 2.78
N GLU A 327 -19.12 4.37 2.60
CA GLU A 327 -20.59 4.48 2.59
C GLU A 327 -21.13 4.92 3.97
N ILE A 328 -20.58 4.38 5.06
CA ILE A 328 -20.91 4.81 6.42
C ILE A 328 -20.45 6.26 6.67
N ASN A 329 -19.22 6.61 6.25
CA ASN A 329 -18.67 7.95 6.46
C ASN A 329 -19.43 9.04 5.71
N VAL A 330 -19.83 8.82 4.46
CA VAL A 330 -20.59 9.83 3.71
C VAL A 330 -21.95 10.11 4.37
N ALA A 331 -22.55 9.10 5.00
CA ALA A 331 -23.83 9.24 5.70
C ALA A 331 -23.74 10.19 6.90
N LYS A 332 -22.58 10.28 7.57
CA LYS A 332 -22.32 11.25 8.66
C LYS A 332 -22.54 12.69 8.22
N TYR A 333 -22.13 13.04 7.00
CA TYR A 333 -22.29 14.41 6.48
C TYR A 333 -23.74 14.73 6.09
N LYS A 334 -24.53 13.71 5.74
CA LYS A 334 -25.95 13.87 5.44
C LYS A 334 -26.78 14.01 6.72
N ASN A 335 -26.49 13.19 7.73
CA ASN A 335 -27.43 12.90 8.82
C ASN A 335 -26.83 12.94 10.23
N GLY A 336 -25.51 13.04 10.38
CA GLY A 336 -24.82 12.75 11.65
C GLY A 336 -24.84 13.88 12.67
N GLN A 337 -24.94 15.16 12.25
CA GLN A 337 -25.04 16.38 13.09
C GLN A 337 -24.17 16.45 14.37
N GLY A 338 -23.10 15.64 14.49
CA GLY A 338 -22.29 15.54 15.71
C GLY A 338 -22.89 14.67 16.83
N ASP A 339 -24.00 13.97 16.60
CA ASP A 339 -24.57 13.01 17.56
C ASP A 339 -23.77 11.69 17.52
N PRO A 340 -23.12 11.27 18.62
CA PRO A 340 -22.41 9.99 18.68
C PRO A 340 -23.33 8.76 18.56
N SER A 341 -24.64 8.93 18.75
CA SER A 341 -25.66 7.87 18.59
C SER A 341 -25.96 7.56 17.14
N PHE A 342 -25.61 8.46 16.22
CA PHE A 342 -25.75 8.26 14.79
C PHE A 342 -25.15 6.93 14.31
N TRP A 343 -24.00 6.56 14.87
CA TRP A 343 -23.24 5.37 14.47
C TRP A 343 -23.94 4.06 14.81
N ASP A 344 -24.81 4.03 15.83
CA ASP A 344 -25.49 2.80 16.28
C ASP A 344 -26.38 2.20 15.19
N ARG A 345 -26.81 3.02 14.24
CA ARG A 345 -27.63 2.61 13.08
C ARG A 345 -26.89 1.71 12.10
N PHE A 346 -25.55 1.69 12.15
CA PHE A 346 -24.70 0.95 11.23
C PHE A 346 -24.08 -0.29 11.88
N THR A 347 -24.69 -0.81 12.95
CA THR A 347 -24.17 -1.98 13.67
C THR A 347 -23.97 -3.20 12.75
N PRO A 348 -24.92 -3.57 11.86
CA PRO A 348 -24.72 -4.66 10.90
C PRO A 348 -23.55 -4.40 9.93
N GLU A 349 -23.44 -3.18 9.42
CA GLU A 349 -22.38 -2.82 8.48
C GLU A 349 -21.00 -2.78 9.15
N PHE A 350 -20.93 -2.45 10.44
CA PHE A 350 -19.71 -2.58 11.23
C PHE A 350 -19.32 -4.04 11.44
N GLU A 351 -20.29 -4.94 11.62
CA GLU A 351 -20.03 -6.38 11.69
C GLU A 351 -19.44 -6.90 10.37
N GLU A 352 -20.04 -6.53 9.22
CA GLU A 352 -19.51 -6.86 7.89
C GLU A 352 -18.07 -6.35 7.70
N ILE A 353 -17.78 -5.11 8.13
CA ILE A 353 -16.42 -4.56 8.07
C ILE A 353 -15.43 -5.43 8.86
N VAL A 354 -15.81 -5.92 10.05
CA VAL A 354 -14.94 -6.78 10.86
C VAL A 354 -14.76 -8.16 10.21
N ASP A 355 -15.77 -8.71 9.55
CA ASP A 355 -15.68 -9.95 8.78
C ASP A 355 -14.71 -9.82 7.59
N PHE A 356 -14.82 -8.72 6.85
CA PHE A 356 -13.90 -8.41 5.76
C PHE A 356 -12.48 -8.17 6.27
N ALA A 357 -12.31 -7.50 7.42
CA ALA A 357 -10.99 -7.29 8.01
C ALA A 357 -10.33 -8.61 8.41
N ALA A 358 -11.07 -9.52 9.05
CA ALA A 358 -10.56 -10.84 9.43
C ALA A 358 -10.15 -11.65 8.19
N THR A 359 -10.95 -11.58 7.11
CA THR A 359 -10.63 -12.22 5.83
C THR A 359 -9.36 -11.61 5.20
N ALA A 360 -9.25 -10.27 5.16
CA ALA A 360 -8.08 -9.57 4.64
C ALA A 360 -6.80 -9.88 5.46
N ALA A 361 -6.94 -10.08 6.77
CA ALA A 361 -5.88 -10.51 7.66
C ALA A 361 -5.49 -11.99 7.49
N GLY A 362 -6.25 -12.78 6.73
CA GLY A 362 -6.00 -14.21 6.54
C GLY A 362 -6.28 -15.05 7.79
N LEU A 363 -7.25 -14.63 8.60
CA LEU A 363 -7.60 -15.28 9.86
C LEU A 363 -8.66 -16.37 9.66
N ASP A 364 -8.54 -17.46 10.42
CA ASP A 364 -9.56 -18.51 10.47
C ASP A 364 -10.79 -18.07 11.29
N LYS A 365 -11.89 -18.82 11.21
CA LYS A 365 -13.14 -18.48 11.92
C LYS A 365 -13.04 -18.46 13.45
N ASN A 366 -11.98 -19.01 14.03
CA ASN A 366 -11.79 -19.14 15.47
C ASN A 366 -10.82 -18.09 16.05
N TYR A 367 -10.37 -17.11 15.26
CA TYR A 367 -9.42 -16.07 15.71
C TYR A 367 -9.86 -15.35 17.00
N ALA A 368 -11.18 -15.20 17.21
CA ALA A 368 -11.74 -14.51 18.37
C ALA A 368 -11.69 -15.33 19.66
N GLN A 369 -11.39 -16.64 19.59
CA GLN A 369 -11.29 -17.54 20.74
C GLN A 369 -9.86 -17.62 21.31
N ARG A 370 -8.87 -17.01 20.66
CA ARG A 370 -7.47 -17.01 21.13
C ARG A 370 -7.35 -16.36 22.50
N ASN A 371 -6.57 -16.97 23.38
CA ASN A 371 -6.24 -16.36 24.67
C ASN A 371 -5.01 -15.45 24.53
N TRP A 372 -5.24 -14.16 24.29
CA TRP A 372 -4.19 -13.15 24.14
C TRP A 372 -3.27 -12.96 25.36
N SER A 373 -3.64 -13.49 26.53
CA SER A 373 -2.78 -13.45 27.73
C SER A 373 -1.69 -14.54 27.72
N THR A 374 -1.90 -15.61 26.96
CA THR A 374 -0.99 -16.77 26.92
C THR A 374 -0.45 -17.07 25.53
N GLU A 375 -1.15 -16.63 24.47
CA GLU A 375 -0.78 -16.88 23.09
C GLU A 375 -0.07 -15.66 22.49
N SER A 376 1.15 -15.88 22.00
CA SER A 376 1.91 -14.86 21.28
C SER A 376 1.38 -14.70 19.84
N PRO A 377 1.51 -13.50 19.23
CA PRO A 377 1.17 -13.29 17.82
C PRO A 377 1.85 -14.32 16.92
N SER A 378 1.08 -14.92 16.00
CA SER A 378 1.57 -16.04 15.19
C SER A 378 2.54 -15.60 14.09
N LYS A 379 2.35 -14.39 13.55
CA LYS A 379 3.13 -13.82 12.46
C LYS A 379 3.38 -12.33 12.69
N ALA A 380 4.32 -11.80 11.91
CA ALA A 380 4.53 -10.36 11.80
C ALA A 380 4.70 -9.96 10.34
N TYR A 381 4.20 -8.78 9.98
CA TYR A 381 4.36 -8.25 8.64
C TYR A 381 4.34 -6.72 8.61
N PHE A 382 4.97 -6.18 7.58
CA PHE A 382 5.07 -4.75 7.31
C PHE A 382 4.81 -4.48 5.84
N HIS A 383 3.87 -3.60 5.53
CA HIS A 383 3.65 -3.09 4.18
C HIS A 383 3.23 -1.62 4.22
N VAL A 384 3.35 -0.94 3.08
CA VAL A 384 2.98 0.49 2.94
C VAL A 384 1.77 0.72 2.04
N ASP A 385 1.04 -0.34 1.69
CA ASP A 385 -0.27 -0.22 1.02
C ASP A 385 -1.40 0.07 2.02
N LEU A 386 -2.60 0.38 1.50
CA LEU A 386 -3.84 0.45 2.24
C LEU A 386 -4.06 -0.85 3.04
N GLY A 387 -4.48 -0.73 4.29
CA GLY A 387 -4.76 -1.88 5.15
C GLY A 387 -6.08 -1.73 5.91
N PHE A 388 -6.37 -2.68 6.80
CA PHE A 388 -7.63 -2.73 7.55
C PHE A 388 -7.55 -2.02 8.91
N THR A 389 -6.35 -1.79 9.45
CA THR A 389 -6.12 -1.24 10.79
C THR A 389 -6.73 0.15 10.95
N SER A 390 -6.58 1.04 9.97
CA SER A 390 -7.16 2.39 10.03
C SER A 390 -8.69 2.40 10.14
N VAL A 391 -9.34 1.48 9.43
CA VAL A 391 -10.80 1.31 9.46
C VAL A 391 -11.23 0.67 10.77
N LEU A 392 -10.53 -0.36 11.25
CA LEU A 392 -10.86 -0.99 12.53
C LEU A 392 -10.73 -0.04 13.72
N VAL A 393 -9.76 0.87 13.73
CA VAL A 393 -9.71 1.96 14.74
C VAL A 393 -10.99 2.79 14.71
N SER A 394 -11.47 3.13 13.51
CA SER A 394 -12.73 3.86 13.34
C SER A 394 -13.94 3.04 13.78
N VAL A 395 -13.98 1.72 13.53
CA VAL A 395 -15.03 0.82 14.03
C VAL A 395 -15.04 0.83 15.55
N ILE A 396 -13.89 0.60 16.19
CA ILE A 396 -13.79 0.51 17.66
C ILE A 396 -14.21 1.83 18.32
N ALA A 397 -13.83 2.96 17.73
CA ALA A 397 -14.16 4.29 18.25
C ALA A 397 -15.63 4.72 18.01
N ARG A 398 -16.36 4.05 17.10
CA ARG A 398 -17.69 4.51 16.63
C ARG A 398 -18.82 3.50 16.88
N CYS A 399 -18.56 2.22 16.69
CA CYS A 399 -19.50 1.15 17.01
C CYS A 399 -19.52 0.96 18.53
N ARG A 400 -20.70 1.03 19.17
CA ARG A 400 -20.83 0.83 20.62
C ARG A 400 -21.31 -0.58 20.98
N ASP A 401 -21.37 -1.48 20.00
CA ASP A 401 -21.65 -2.88 20.25
C ASP A 401 -20.43 -3.56 20.92
N PRO A 402 -20.59 -4.16 22.10
CA PRO A 402 -19.47 -4.73 22.86
C PRO A 402 -18.81 -5.92 22.14
N PHE A 403 -19.56 -6.71 21.36
CA PHE A 403 -19.05 -7.91 20.71
C PHE A 403 -18.27 -7.56 19.45
N ILE A 404 -18.83 -6.68 18.61
CA ILE A 404 -18.16 -6.22 17.38
C ILE A 404 -16.84 -5.52 17.72
N ARG A 405 -16.81 -4.67 18.75
CA ARG A 405 -15.57 -4.00 19.19
C ARG A 405 -14.50 -4.99 19.64
N ARG A 406 -14.86 -5.99 20.46
CA ARG A 406 -13.93 -7.03 20.91
C ARG A 406 -13.40 -7.86 19.73
N ARG A 407 -14.24 -8.18 18.75
CA ARG A 407 -13.83 -8.86 17.52
C ARG A 407 -12.86 -8.01 16.68
N ALA A 408 -13.14 -6.72 16.49
CA ALA A 408 -12.25 -5.80 15.80
C ALA A 408 -10.87 -5.72 16.48
N ILE A 409 -10.84 -5.59 17.81
CA ILE A 409 -9.61 -5.63 18.61
C ILE A 409 -8.87 -6.96 18.42
N ALA A 410 -9.59 -8.09 18.45
CA ALA A 410 -9.00 -9.41 18.25
C ALA A 410 -8.33 -9.56 16.87
N VAL A 411 -8.92 -9.00 15.80
CA VAL A 411 -8.29 -8.98 14.46
C VAL A 411 -6.96 -8.21 14.50
N MET A 412 -6.94 -7.03 15.12
CA MET A 412 -5.74 -6.17 15.19
C MET A 412 -4.62 -6.74 16.08
N LEU A 413 -4.96 -7.62 17.04
CA LEU A 413 -4.02 -8.27 17.94
C LEU A 413 -3.56 -9.65 17.44
N ALA A 414 -4.16 -10.18 16.37
CA ALA A 414 -3.91 -11.54 15.93
C ALA A 414 -2.49 -11.82 15.46
N ASP A 415 -1.95 -10.87 14.72
CA ASP A 415 -0.57 -10.85 14.26
C ASP A 415 0.05 -9.48 14.56
N ARG A 416 1.38 -9.40 14.58
CA ARG A 416 2.07 -8.12 14.73
C ARG A 416 2.13 -7.41 13.38
N VAL A 417 1.26 -6.44 13.19
CA VAL A 417 1.07 -5.74 11.91
C VAL A 417 1.56 -4.30 11.97
N GLN A 418 2.32 -3.90 10.95
CA GLN A 418 2.61 -2.50 10.63
C GLN A 418 2.11 -2.18 9.21
N GLU A 419 0.99 -1.47 9.14
CA GLU A 419 0.34 -0.98 7.92
C GLU A 419 0.74 0.48 7.69
N GLY A 420 1.91 0.68 7.09
CA GLY A 420 2.54 1.98 6.91
C GLY A 420 2.62 2.75 8.22
N VAL A 421 1.78 3.77 8.39
CA VAL A 421 1.75 4.62 9.60
C VAL A 421 0.94 4.02 10.75
N PHE A 422 0.16 2.97 10.50
CA PHE A 422 -0.68 2.32 11.49
C PHE A 422 0.00 1.08 12.08
N ASN A 423 0.18 1.07 13.39
CA ASN A 423 0.62 -0.11 14.13
C ASN A 423 -0.58 -0.82 14.73
N GLY A 424 -0.86 -2.06 14.32
CA GLY A 424 -2.06 -2.80 14.72
C GLY A 424 -2.20 -2.92 16.25
N SER A 425 -1.12 -3.29 16.94
CA SER A 425 -1.12 -3.48 18.39
C SER A 425 -1.34 -2.20 19.18
N GLN A 426 -0.62 -1.12 18.83
CA GLN A 426 -0.75 0.17 19.49
C GLN A 426 -2.13 0.77 19.23
N SER A 427 -2.61 0.70 17.98
CA SER A 427 -3.94 1.15 17.59
C SER A 427 -5.05 0.38 18.33
N ALA A 428 -4.91 -0.94 18.50
CA ALA A 428 -5.85 -1.77 19.24
C ALA A 428 -5.91 -1.39 20.72
N ARG A 429 -4.76 -1.11 21.35
CA ARG A 429 -4.69 -0.65 22.75
C ARG A 429 -5.41 0.68 22.96
N VAL A 430 -5.21 1.65 22.07
CA VAL A 430 -5.93 2.93 22.11
C VAL A 430 -7.43 2.71 21.96
N GLY A 431 -7.86 1.87 21.02
CA GLY A 431 -9.27 1.50 20.82
C GLY A 431 -9.89 0.75 22.01
N ALA A 432 -9.17 -0.21 22.58
CA ALA A 432 -9.59 -0.93 23.78
C ALA A 432 -9.81 0.03 24.96
N ARG A 433 -8.92 1.03 25.11
CA ARG A 433 -9.09 2.05 26.15
C ARG A 433 -10.34 2.91 25.94
N VAL A 434 -10.67 3.25 24.69
CA VAL A 434 -11.95 3.92 24.38
C VAL A 434 -13.12 3.06 24.84
N MET A 435 -13.12 1.77 24.48
CA MET A 435 -14.16 0.83 24.88
C MET A 435 -14.30 0.74 26.41
N GLU A 436 -13.20 0.57 27.13
CA GLU A 436 -13.19 0.51 28.60
C GLU A 436 -13.76 1.79 29.24
N LEU A 437 -13.37 2.96 28.73
CA LEU A 437 -13.82 4.25 29.25
C LEU A 437 -15.32 4.47 29.03
N GLU A 438 -15.87 4.04 27.89
CA GLU A 438 -17.30 4.11 27.59
C GLU A 438 -18.11 3.09 28.39
N GLU A 439 -17.66 1.83 28.43
CA GLU A 439 -18.35 0.75 29.16
C GLU A 439 -18.32 1.01 30.68
N GLY A 440 -17.19 1.45 31.24
CA GLY A 440 -17.07 1.78 32.66
C GLY A 440 -17.96 2.95 33.10
N ARG A 441 -18.15 3.94 32.22
CA ARG A 441 -19.07 5.07 32.47
C ARG A 441 -20.55 4.72 32.28
N SER A 442 -20.87 3.56 31.71
CA SER A 442 -22.27 3.15 31.52
C SER A 442 -22.98 2.82 32.84
N GLY A 443 -22.23 2.49 33.90
CA GLY A 443 -22.76 2.12 35.21
C GLY A 443 -23.48 0.76 35.26
N LYS A 444 -23.44 -0.03 34.18
CA LYS A 444 -24.07 -1.35 34.08
C LYS A 444 -23.29 -2.29 33.15
N GLU A 445 -23.71 -3.54 33.11
CA GLU A 445 -23.23 -4.49 32.09
C GLU A 445 -23.70 -4.04 30.69
N VAL A 446 -22.76 -3.84 29.76
CA VAL A 446 -23.06 -3.42 28.38
C VAL A 446 -23.29 -4.66 27.51
N LYS A 447 -24.50 -4.79 26.97
CA LYS A 447 -24.90 -5.89 26.08
C LYS A 447 -25.14 -5.43 24.65
N CYS A 448 -25.43 -4.16 24.45
CA CYS A 448 -25.62 -3.55 23.14
C CYS A 448 -25.25 -2.06 23.16
N SER A 449 -25.22 -1.42 22.00
CA SER A 449 -24.90 0.01 21.85
C SER A 449 -25.78 0.94 22.69
N ARG A 450 -27.06 0.58 22.92
CA ARG A 450 -28.02 1.37 23.71
C ARG A 450 -27.69 1.41 25.20
N ASP A 451 -26.85 0.50 25.68
CA ASP A 451 -26.46 0.46 27.08
C ASP A 451 -25.44 1.56 27.44
N ILE A 452 -24.79 2.16 26.45
CA ILE A 452 -23.84 3.27 26.64
C ILE A 452 -24.56 4.60 26.40
N PRO A 453 -24.84 5.39 27.45
CA PRO A 453 -25.52 6.68 27.32
C PRO A 453 -24.66 7.69 26.58
N VAL A 454 -25.28 8.68 25.93
CA VAL A 454 -24.59 9.69 25.10
C VAL A 454 -23.45 10.39 25.85
N SER A 455 -23.66 10.74 27.12
CA SER A 455 -22.65 11.39 27.97
C SER A 455 -21.42 10.52 28.24
N ALA A 456 -21.54 9.19 28.17
CA ALA A 456 -20.44 8.25 28.35
C ALA A 456 -19.66 7.99 27.05
N ARG A 457 -20.11 8.52 25.90
CA ARG A 457 -19.48 8.24 24.60
C ARG A 457 -18.31 9.17 24.33
N VAL A 458 -17.19 8.59 23.95
CA VAL A 458 -16.00 9.34 23.53
C VAL A 458 -16.28 10.05 22.21
N ARG A 459 -16.03 11.36 22.18
CA ARG A 459 -16.28 12.24 21.02
C ARG A 459 -15.02 12.58 20.26
N SER A 460 -13.88 12.63 20.94
CA SER A 460 -12.59 12.90 20.32
C SER A 460 -11.47 12.17 21.04
N ILE A 461 -10.44 11.81 20.27
CA ILE A 461 -9.21 11.21 20.78
C ILE A 461 -8.09 12.06 20.22
N ARG A 462 -7.23 12.60 21.09
CA ARG A 462 -6.04 13.35 20.69
C ARG A 462 -4.82 12.70 21.30
N VAL A 463 -3.81 12.47 20.46
CA VAL A 463 -2.53 11.90 20.90
C VAL A 463 -1.48 12.99 20.76
N HIS A 464 -0.82 13.31 21.87
CA HIS A 464 0.27 14.27 21.94
C HIS A 464 1.55 13.53 22.33
N LEU A 465 2.54 13.51 21.45
CA LEU A 465 3.85 12.96 21.78
C LEU A 465 4.58 13.92 22.72
N LEU A 466 5.20 13.37 23.77
CA LEU A 466 5.84 14.11 24.86
C LEU A 466 7.33 13.76 24.96
N GLY A 467 8.14 14.80 25.20
CA GLY A 467 9.58 14.70 25.51
C GLY A 467 10.49 14.53 24.29
N PRO A 468 11.82 14.65 24.47
CA PRO A 468 12.79 14.33 23.44
C PRO A 468 12.70 12.84 23.08
N GLU A 469 12.77 12.53 21.79
CA GLU A 469 12.62 11.17 21.22
C GLU A 469 11.20 10.55 21.32
N ASN A 470 10.16 11.32 21.66
CA ASN A 470 8.76 10.87 21.66
C ASN A 470 8.50 9.60 22.49
N LYS A 471 9.25 9.36 23.57
CA LYS A 471 9.14 8.13 24.38
C LYS A 471 7.84 8.02 25.20
N LYS A 472 7.13 9.14 25.36
CA LYS A 472 5.84 9.18 26.07
C LYS A 472 4.77 9.78 25.16
N ALA A 473 3.54 9.30 25.30
CA ALA A 473 2.38 9.88 24.64
C ALA A 473 1.34 10.26 25.70
N LYS A 474 0.85 11.50 25.62
CA LYS A 474 -0.35 11.95 26.32
C LYS A 474 -1.54 11.73 25.42
N ILE A 475 -2.47 10.89 25.85
CA ILE A 475 -3.72 10.62 25.15
C ILE A 475 -4.85 11.33 25.89
N VAL A 476 -5.62 12.14 25.15
CA VAL A 476 -6.75 12.91 25.66
C VAL A 476 -8.03 12.40 25.02
N TYR A 477 -8.93 11.87 25.84
CA TYR A 477 -10.25 11.40 25.46
C TYR A 477 -11.29 12.46 25.83
N GLY A 478 -11.94 13.06 24.84
CA GLY A 478 -12.95 14.10 25.06
C GLY A 478 -14.37 13.53 25.10
N PHE A 479 -15.14 13.97 26.09
CA PHE A 479 -16.58 13.74 26.25
C PHE A 479 -17.34 15.06 26.05
N ASP A 480 -18.66 15.09 26.29
CA ASP A 480 -19.48 16.30 26.12
C ASP A 480 -19.06 17.47 27.03
N GLN A 481 -18.70 17.18 28.29
CA GLN A 481 -18.44 18.19 29.31
C GLN A 481 -17.10 18.03 30.03
N GLU A 482 -16.37 16.95 29.75
CA GLU A 482 -15.13 16.61 30.41
C GLU A 482 -14.11 16.02 29.43
N CYS A 483 -12.85 15.99 29.84
CA CYS A 483 -11.82 15.21 29.18
C CYS A 483 -11.16 14.28 30.20
N TRP A 484 -10.71 13.14 29.71
CA TRP A 484 -9.90 12.19 30.46
C TRP A 484 -8.51 12.13 29.82
N GLU A 485 -7.47 12.25 30.62
CA GLU A 485 -6.09 12.30 30.13
C GLU A 485 -5.26 11.16 30.72
N GLU A 486 -4.44 10.54 29.89
CA GLU A 486 -3.49 9.51 30.31
C GLU A 486 -2.13 9.76 29.68
N VAL A 487 -1.07 9.44 30.42
CA VAL A 487 0.30 9.43 29.88
C VAL A 487 0.77 7.98 29.85
N LYS A 488 1.19 7.53 28.67
CA LYS A 488 1.70 6.18 28.42
C LYS A 488 3.12 6.24 27.89
N GLU A 489 3.92 5.22 28.20
CA GLU A 489 5.20 5.02 27.53
C GLU A 489 4.96 4.36 26.17
N MET A 490 5.66 4.79 25.12
CA MET A 490 5.46 4.27 23.75
C MET A 490 5.97 2.82 23.56
N VAL A 491 6.66 2.28 24.57
CA VAL A 491 7.17 0.91 24.61
C VAL A 491 6.13 -0.06 25.20
N GLU A 492 5.12 0.46 25.92
CA GLU A 492 3.95 -0.26 26.46
C GLU A 492 2.77 -0.29 25.49
#